data_AF-A0A2P7TPF5-F1
#
_entry.id   AF-A0A2P7TPF5-F1
#
_cell.length_a   1.000
_cell.length_b   1.000
_cell.length_c   1.000
_cell.angle_alpha   90.00
_cell.angle_beta   90.00
_cell.angle_gamma   90.00
#
_symmetry.space_group_name_H-M   'P 1'
#
loop_
_entity.id
_entity.type
_entity.pdbx_description
1 polymer ?
#
loop_
_entity_poly.entity_id
_entity_poly.type
_entity_poly.pdbx_seq_one_letter_code
_entity_poly.pdbx_strand_id
1 'polypeptide(L)'
;MENGSTSIEIKYKSGLMGGAVISLEDENGYVDTRGGFNLEAVQDNDRGNKAKIPVSQQTRGKNYSGIASGKTIEDFDPNLIGNRNVFIYAPFEASWKNNERPHIINILDSIQCGDFKITTYVNQEATVARIAEMMTYGMVVLSTHGSGGGRALLTGEIADTTLDAYQTYKPLMQGASPKMGISKNITISKQGDVVNRGDVYKLYAAYISDLAGTFPQSVILANFCGSDQTPPLKDAFIGKGAKTYFGYTETVNGGFCVAVARDVFTTLAKDRKKTSEVSKINTSDPQAPNATFKIEGSGDMHYAFELVNGNFEKGMLGWTKAGDGRVISQLGSLDTGEGLYMGIISTGLGYTTETGSISQTFTVPNNANTLDLEWNFLSEEFCEYIGSSYQDWFEVVLKSEDFGEEILLSRSVDGIAAEFGASGPTEDNPEGLPGSLTGVSPDVVFDQGGVFMTGWQSESFSISSYRNKCVTLTLRSSDVGDSIYDTAILLDDIAIK
;
A
#
# COMPACT_ATOMS: atom_id res chain seq x y z
N MET A 1 -33.36 23.71 22.39
CA MET A 1 -33.80 22.50 21.66
C MET A 1 -33.38 22.65 20.21
N GLU A 2 -32.83 21.58 19.63
CA GLU A 2 -33.06 21.07 18.24
C GLU A 2 -31.87 20.34 17.58
N ASN A 3 -30.72 20.14 18.24
CA ASN A 3 -29.71 19.19 17.77
C ASN A 3 -29.18 18.38 18.96
N GLY A 4 -29.25 17.06 18.90
CA GLY A 4 -28.84 16.11 19.96
C GLY A 4 -27.36 16.12 20.31
N SER A 5 -26.83 17.26 20.77
CA SER A 5 -25.49 17.40 21.34
C SER A 5 -25.58 17.53 22.87
N THR A 6 -24.73 16.79 23.58
CA THR A 6 -24.60 16.80 25.06
C THR A 6 -23.39 17.59 25.56
N SER A 7 -22.73 18.37 24.70
CA SER A 7 -21.61 19.24 25.06
C SER A 7 -21.87 20.71 24.77
N ILE A 8 -21.36 21.57 25.65
CA ILE A 8 -21.32 23.03 25.49
C ILE A 8 -19.85 23.43 25.43
N GLU A 9 -19.41 23.97 24.30
CA GLU A 9 -18.10 24.63 24.18
C GLU A 9 -18.23 26.13 24.41
N ILE A 10 -17.26 26.69 25.15
CA ILE A 10 -17.15 28.10 25.47
C ILE A 10 -15.79 28.60 24.98
N LYS A 11 -15.82 29.59 24.11
CA LYS A 11 -14.63 30.30 23.65
C LYS A 11 -14.49 31.63 24.39
N TYR A 12 -13.45 31.76 25.21
CA TYR A 12 -13.18 33.00 25.94
C TYR A 12 -12.48 34.02 25.03
N LYS A 13 -12.68 35.31 25.28
CA LYS A 13 -12.06 36.40 24.50
C LYS A 13 -10.53 36.39 24.53
N SER A 14 -9.92 35.73 25.52
CA SER A 14 -8.48 35.50 25.63
C SER A 14 -7.93 34.50 24.61
N GLY A 15 -8.78 33.79 23.87
CA GLY A 15 -8.39 32.75 22.93
C GLY A 15 -8.35 31.34 23.52
N LEU A 16 -8.51 31.19 24.84
CA LEU A 16 -8.68 29.89 25.49
C LEU A 16 -10.06 29.31 25.20
N MET A 17 -10.10 28.00 24.98
CA MET A 17 -11.32 27.21 24.84
C MET A 17 -11.49 26.29 26.05
N GLY A 18 -12.71 26.14 26.52
CA GLY A 18 -13.10 25.14 27.50
C GLY A 18 -14.55 24.72 27.27
N GLY A 19 -14.98 23.61 27.83
CA GLY A 19 -16.34 23.12 27.65
C GLY A 19 -16.86 22.31 28.83
N ALA A 20 -18.17 22.10 28.86
CA ALA A 20 -18.85 21.23 29.82
C ALA A 20 -19.63 20.15 29.05
N VAL A 21 -19.53 18.90 29.50
CA VAL A 21 -20.27 17.76 28.96
C VAL A 21 -21.25 17.28 30.03
N ILE A 22 -22.51 17.08 29.66
CA ILE A 22 -23.55 16.59 30.58
C ILE A 22 -23.89 15.15 30.18
N SER A 23 -23.66 14.20 31.08
CA SER A 23 -24.03 12.79 30.90
C SER A 23 -25.07 12.39 31.95
N LEU A 24 -26.00 11.52 31.56
CA LEU A 24 -27.00 10.96 32.47
C LEU A 24 -26.51 9.62 33.03
N GLU A 25 -26.62 9.44 34.34
CA GLU A 25 -26.36 8.16 35.03
C GLU A 25 -27.62 7.29 34.99
N ASP A 26 -27.44 5.98 34.90
CA ASP A 26 -28.52 5.02 35.09
C ASP A 26 -28.89 4.84 36.57
N GLU A 27 -29.90 4.01 36.83
CA GLU A 27 -30.47 3.79 38.17
C GLU A 27 -29.47 3.17 39.16
N ASN A 28 -28.31 2.70 38.69
CA ASN A 28 -27.23 2.13 39.49
C ASN A 28 -26.00 3.06 39.57
N GLY A 29 -26.09 4.28 39.04
CA GLY A 29 -25.03 5.29 39.08
C GLY A 29 -23.96 5.15 38.00
N TYR A 30 -24.23 4.38 36.94
CA TYR A 30 -23.29 4.22 35.82
C TYR A 30 -23.63 5.17 34.66
N VAL A 31 -22.61 5.83 34.11
CA VAL A 31 -22.73 6.82 33.03
C VAL A 31 -22.44 6.15 31.68
N ASP A 32 -23.46 5.96 30.84
CA ASP A 32 -23.39 5.15 29.61
C ASP A 32 -23.25 5.98 28.30
N THR A 33 -22.79 7.23 28.39
CA THR A 33 -22.61 8.09 27.20
C THR A 33 -21.29 8.85 27.17
N ARG A 34 -20.46 8.54 26.16
CA ARG A 34 -19.36 9.37 25.64
C ARG A 34 -19.27 9.24 24.10
N GLY A 35 -20.10 10.00 23.38
CA GLY A 35 -20.06 10.27 21.92
C GLY A 35 -19.62 9.18 20.92
N GLY A 36 -20.59 8.53 20.23
CA GLY A 36 -20.56 7.82 18.91
C GLY A 36 -19.56 6.65 18.70
N PHE A 37 -19.84 5.49 18.08
CA PHE A 37 -20.95 4.89 17.32
C PHE A 37 -21.01 3.35 17.58
N ASN A 38 -22.12 2.73 17.17
CA ASN A 38 -22.49 1.32 17.28
C ASN A 38 -21.56 0.34 16.53
N LEU A 39 -21.31 -0.84 17.11
CA LEU A 39 -20.75 -2.02 16.41
C LEU A 39 -21.78 -3.15 16.46
N GLU A 40 -22.37 -3.49 15.30
CA GLU A 40 -22.91 -4.82 15.11
C GLU A 40 -21.74 -5.81 14.96
N ALA A 41 -21.60 -6.66 15.97
CA ALA A 41 -20.93 -7.96 15.99
C ALA A 41 -19.76 -8.17 15.00
N VAL A 42 -18.57 -7.72 15.40
CA VAL A 42 -17.30 -8.35 15.01
C VAL A 42 -16.69 -8.91 16.30
N GLN A 43 -16.33 -10.19 16.29
CA GLN A 43 -15.69 -10.86 17.43
C GLN A 43 -14.44 -10.08 17.87
N ASP A 44 -14.30 -9.91 19.19
CA ASP A 44 -13.19 -9.30 19.95
C ASP A 44 -11.97 -8.80 19.15
N ASN A 45 -11.91 -7.49 18.90
CA ASN A 45 -10.67 -6.76 18.63
C ASN A 45 -10.31 -5.93 19.88
N ASP A 46 -9.68 -6.57 20.86
CA ASP A 46 -9.45 -6.04 22.21
C ASP A 46 -8.09 -5.30 22.39
N ARG A 47 -7.40 -4.98 21.28
CA ARG A 47 -6.05 -4.40 21.29
C ARG A 47 -5.99 -3.00 21.94
N GLY A 48 -6.99 -2.16 21.67
CA GLY A 48 -7.03 -0.78 22.20
C GLY A 48 -7.35 -0.67 23.70
N ASN A 49 -8.03 -1.67 24.28
CA ASN A 49 -8.46 -1.64 25.68
C ASN A 49 -7.53 -2.41 26.62
N LYS A 50 -6.67 -3.28 26.09
CA LYS A 50 -5.70 -4.08 26.87
C LYS A 50 -4.25 -3.61 26.79
N ALA A 51 -3.87 -2.77 25.83
CA ALA A 51 -2.51 -2.23 25.75
C ALA A 51 -2.15 -1.42 27.02
N LYS A 52 -1.04 -1.79 27.69
CA LYS A 52 -0.52 -1.05 28.84
C LYS A 52 0.15 0.26 28.41
N ILE A 53 0.69 0.29 27.19
CA ILE A 53 1.36 1.45 26.62
C ILE A 53 0.45 2.10 25.57
N PRO A 54 0.05 3.38 25.73
CA PRO A 54 -0.78 4.06 24.75
C PRO A 54 -0.14 4.09 23.36
N VAL A 55 -0.93 3.88 22.31
CA VAL A 55 -0.53 3.97 20.88
C VAL A 55 0.43 5.12 20.57
N SER A 56 0.19 6.31 21.12
CA SER A 56 1.03 7.50 20.92
C SER A 56 2.44 7.43 21.55
N GLN A 57 2.67 6.48 22.45
CA GLN A 57 3.94 6.26 23.16
C GLN A 57 4.67 5.01 22.65
N GLN A 58 4.04 4.22 21.77
CA GLN A 58 4.64 3.04 21.17
C GLN A 58 5.73 3.41 20.17
N THR A 59 6.78 2.61 20.13
CA THR A 59 7.93 2.81 19.24
C THR A 59 7.63 2.25 17.86
N ARG A 60 7.45 3.17 16.92
CA ARG A 60 6.87 2.90 15.60
C ARG A 60 7.85 3.06 14.43
N GLY A 61 9.03 3.57 14.75
CA GLY A 61 10.07 3.92 13.80
C GLY A 61 9.87 5.30 13.16
N LYS A 62 10.98 5.91 12.75
CA LYS A 62 10.97 7.19 12.00
C LYS A 62 10.76 6.90 10.52
N ASN A 63 9.68 7.44 9.96
CA ASN A 63 9.34 7.21 8.55
C ASN A 63 10.41 7.72 7.59
N TYR A 64 10.52 7.04 6.45
CA TYR A 64 11.33 7.46 5.30
C TYR A 64 11.12 8.94 4.94
N SER A 65 12.22 9.69 4.77
CA SER A 65 12.19 11.15 4.56
C SER A 65 12.50 11.59 3.12
N GLY A 66 12.86 10.64 2.23
CA GLY A 66 13.23 10.96 0.85
C GLY A 66 14.71 11.30 0.64
N ILE A 67 15.49 11.42 1.71
CA ILE A 67 16.92 11.75 1.65
C ILE A 67 17.73 10.45 1.59
N ALA A 68 18.18 10.03 0.40
CA ALA A 68 19.01 8.82 0.25
C ALA A 68 20.38 8.99 0.93
N SER A 69 20.95 7.90 1.46
CA SER A 69 22.33 7.94 1.97
C SER A 69 23.33 8.16 0.85
N GLY A 70 24.41 8.89 1.14
CA GLY A 70 25.61 8.88 0.29
C GLY A 70 26.54 7.70 0.59
N LYS A 71 26.12 6.74 1.43
CA LYS A 71 26.96 5.64 1.93
C LYS A 71 26.90 4.38 1.06
N THR A 72 25.80 4.17 0.34
CA THR A 72 25.65 3.09 -0.64
C THR A 72 25.10 3.65 -1.95
N ILE A 73 25.97 3.79 -2.95
CA ILE A 73 25.55 4.07 -4.32
C ILE A 73 25.22 2.71 -4.94
N GLU A 74 24.05 2.15 -4.62
CA GLU A 74 23.40 1.31 -5.62
C GLU A 74 22.84 2.26 -6.69
N ASP A 75 23.22 2.01 -7.94
CA ASP A 75 22.63 2.64 -9.12
C ASP A 75 21.19 2.12 -9.26
N PHE A 76 20.29 2.58 -8.39
CA PHE A 76 18.86 2.36 -8.57
C PHE A 76 18.47 3.04 -9.88
N ASP A 77 18.05 2.26 -10.89
CA ASP A 77 17.67 2.81 -12.17
C ASP A 77 16.44 3.73 -12.00
N PRO A 78 16.58 5.05 -12.26
CA PRO A 78 15.50 6.02 -12.09
C PRO A 78 14.36 5.85 -13.10
N ASN A 79 14.46 4.86 -14.00
CA ASN A 79 13.46 4.49 -15.00
C ASN A 79 12.75 3.18 -14.65
N LEU A 80 12.85 2.70 -13.41
CA LEU A 80 12.06 1.55 -12.96
C LEU A 80 10.64 1.98 -12.58
N ILE A 81 9.66 1.25 -13.07
CA ILE A 81 8.29 1.30 -12.55
C ILE A 81 8.36 0.82 -11.10
N GLY A 82 7.95 1.67 -10.16
CA GLY A 82 8.38 1.52 -8.77
C GLY A 82 7.82 0.34 -8.01
N ASN A 83 6.88 -0.43 -8.55
CA ASN A 83 6.57 -1.80 -8.14
C ASN A 83 5.68 -2.49 -9.19
N ARG A 84 5.40 -3.78 -9.00
CA ARG A 84 4.52 -4.58 -9.86
C ARG A 84 3.05 -4.56 -9.43
N ASN A 85 2.65 -3.65 -8.55
CA ASN A 85 1.24 -3.51 -8.18
C ASN A 85 0.50 -2.78 -9.30
N VAL A 86 -0.66 -3.32 -9.67
CA VAL A 86 -1.53 -2.78 -10.72
C VAL A 86 -2.88 -2.38 -10.13
N PHE A 87 -3.20 -1.09 -10.19
CA PHE A 87 -4.50 -0.55 -9.77
C PHE A 87 -5.38 -0.36 -11.01
N ILE A 88 -6.55 -1.00 -11.04
CA ILE A 88 -7.53 -0.85 -12.13
C ILE A 88 -8.83 -0.27 -11.58
N TYR A 89 -9.15 0.94 -12.04
CA TYR A 89 -10.36 1.66 -11.64
C TYR A 89 -11.34 1.72 -12.80
N ALA A 90 -12.43 0.96 -12.69
CA ALA A 90 -13.39 0.72 -13.77
C ALA A 90 -14.86 0.95 -13.32
N PRO A 91 -15.25 2.20 -13.02
CA PRO A 91 -16.55 2.55 -12.44
C PRO A 91 -17.79 2.28 -13.32
N PHE A 92 -17.60 1.96 -14.60
CA PHE A 92 -18.68 1.85 -15.58
C PHE A 92 -18.67 0.53 -16.36
N GLU A 93 -17.97 -0.48 -15.84
CA GLU A 93 -17.80 -1.78 -16.52
C GLU A 93 -19.13 -2.45 -16.88
N ALA A 94 -20.12 -2.37 -15.99
CA ALA A 94 -21.47 -2.91 -16.20
C ALA A 94 -22.31 -2.12 -17.22
N SER A 95 -21.84 -0.95 -17.67
CA SER A 95 -22.49 -0.14 -18.70
C SER A 95 -21.86 -0.31 -20.09
N TRP A 96 -20.61 -0.79 -20.13
CA TRP A 96 -19.80 -0.79 -21.33
C TRP A 96 -19.84 -2.13 -22.07
N LYS A 97 -19.68 -2.04 -23.39
CA LYS A 97 -19.55 -3.21 -24.26
C LYS A 97 -18.12 -3.77 -24.26
N ASN A 98 -17.13 -2.88 -24.14
CA ASN A 98 -15.71 -3.20 -24.23
C ASN A 98 -15.07 -2.80 -22.90
N ASN A 99 -14.46 -3.77 -22.21
CA ASN A 99 -13.87 -3.59 -20.89
C ASN A 99 -12.41 -4.03 -20.94
N GLU A 100 -11.48 -3.18 -20.50
CA GLU A 100 -10.03 -3.44 -20.56
C GLU A 100 -9.58 -4.43 -19.50
N ARG A 101 -10.17 -4.37 -18.30
CA ARG A 101 -9.75 -5.13 -17.11
C ARG A 101 -9.57 -6.63 -17.39
N PRO A 102 -10.52 -7.37 -18.00
CA PRO A 102 -10.32 -8.79 -18.29
C PRO A 102 -9.13 -9.07 -19.22
N HIS A 103 -8.88 -8.19 -20.20
CA HIS A 103 -7.75 -8.35 -21.10
C HIS A 103 -6.41 -8.09 -20.42
N ILE A 104 -6.36 -7.10 -19.53
CA ILE A 104 -5.17 -6.78 -18.73
C ILE A 104 -4.84 -7.96 -17.81
N ILE A 105 -5.82 -8.44 -17.03
CA ILE A 105 -5.66 -9.58 -16.13
C ILE A 105 -5.16 -10.81 -16.89
N ASN A 106 -5.81 -11.16 -18.01
CA ASN A 106 -5.39 -12.31 -18.82
C ASN A 106 -3.95 -12.19 -19.36
N ILE A 107 -3.47 -10.98 -19.67
CA ILE A 107 -2.07 -10.78 -20.08
C ILE A 107 -1.16 -11.02 -18.88
N LEU A 108 -1.44 -10.39 -17.75
CA LEU A 108 -0.62 -10.47 -16.55
C LEU A 108 -0.53 -11.89 -15.99
N ASP A 109 -1.67 -12.59 -15.89
CA ASP A 109 -1.76 -13.98 -15.42
C ASP A 109 -1.03 -14.97 -16.34
N SER A 110 -0.77 -14.60 -17.59
CA SER A 110 -0.07 -15.45 -18.56
C SER A 110 1.46 -15.36 -18.49
N ILE A 111 2.01 -14.51 -17.62
CA ILE A 111 3.45 -14.23 -17.55
C ILE A 111 4.10 -15.11 -16.50
N GLN A 112 5.03 -15.97 -16.94
CA GLN A 112 5.79 -16.91 -16.10
C GLN A 112 6.65 -16.26 -14.98
N CYS A 113 6.88 -14.95 -15.09
CA CYS A 113 7.56 -14.15 -14.07
C CYS A 113 6.75 -12.89 -13.75
N GLY A 114 5.44 -13.07 -13.56
CA GLY A 114 4.44 -12.02 -13.53
C GLY A 114 3.57 -12.04 -12.28
N ASP A 115 4.18 -12.11 -11.10
CA ASP A 115 3.50 -11.98 -9.80
C ASP A 115 3.03 -10.52 -9.56
N PHE A 116 2.18 -10.05 -10.47
CA PHE A 116 1.57 -8.73 -10.42
C PHE A 116 0.43 -8.78 -9.41
N LYS A 117 0.50 -7.93 -8.38
CA LYS A 117 -0.61 -7.74 -7.45
C LYS A 117 -1.64 -6.83 -8.10
N ILE A 118 -2.74 -7.40 -8.58
CA ILE A 118 -3.79 -6.66 -9.26
C ILE A 118 -4.91 -6.33 -8.27
N THR A 119 -5.18 -5.04 -8.09
CA THR A 119 -6.33 -4.54 -7.32
C THR A 119 -7.29 -3.85 -8.25
N THR A 120 -8.57 -4.24 -8.18
CA THR A 120 -9.59 -3.73 -9.09
C THR A 120 -10.78 -3.17 -8.33
N TYR A 121 -11.24 -1.99 -8.73
CA TYR A 121 -12.51 -1.45 -8.26
C TYR A 121 -13.44 -1.28 -9.45
N VAL A 122 -14.55 -2.01 -9.43
CA VAL A 122 -15.49 -2.08 -10.56
C VAL A 122 -16.84 -1.47 -10.17
N ASN A 123 -17.49 -0.82 -11.12
CA ASN A 123 -18.83 -0.26 -10.92
C ASN A 123 -18.89 0.65 -9.68
N GLN A 124 -19.88 0.45 -8.80
CA GLN A 124 -20.09 1.27 -7.61
C GLN A 124 -19.04 1.06 -6.50
N GLU A 125 -18.16 0.05 -6.61
CA GLU A 125 -17.02 -0.12 -5.70
C GLU A 125 -15.89 0.87 -6.00
N ALA A 126 -15.87 1.42 -7.22
CA ALA A 126 -14.94 2.47 -7.64
C ALA A 126 -15.39 3.83 -7.07
N THR A 127 -15.18 4.00 -5.76
CA THR A 127 -15.58 5.20 -5.02
C THR A 127 -14.51 6.28 -5.04
N VAL A 128 -14.88 7.50 -4.61
CA VAL A 128 -13.94 8.62 -4.46
C VAL A 128 -12.80 8.23 -3.50
N ALA A 129 -13.10 7.49 -2.42
CA ALA A 129 -12.10 7.07 -1.44
C ALA A 129 -11.02 6.15 -2.04
N ARG A 130 -11.40 5.26 -2.95
CA ARG A 130 -10.46 4.30 -3.59
C ARG A 130 -9.41 4.99 -4.46
N ILE A 131 -9.66 6.21 -4.94
CA ILE A 131 -8.71 6.97 -5.76
C ILE A 131 -7.44 7.30 -4.97
N ALA A 132 -7.50 7.46 -3.65
CA ALA A 132 -6.29 7.70 -2.87
C ALA A 132 -5.33 6.50 -2.85
N GLU A 133 -5.83 5.28 -3.04
CA GLU A 133 -5.03 4.06 -2.93
C GLU A 133 -4.02 3.91 -4.06
N MET A 134 -4.31 4.47 -5.25
CA MET A 134 -3.45 4.39 -6.44
C MET A 134 -2.04 4.97 -6.21
N MET A 135 -1.87 5.80 -5.17
CA MET A 135 -0.58 6.39 -4.78
C MET A 135 0.46 5.38 -4.31
N THR A 136 0.12 4.10 -4.20
CA THR A 136 1.05 3.01 -3.83
C THR A 136 1.37 2.03 -4.97
N TYR A 137 0.85 2.29 -6.18
CA TYR A 137 0.93 1.36 -7.32
C TYR A 137 1.90 1.86 -8.39
N GLY A 138 2.72 0.96 -8.92
CA GLY A 138 3.60 1.25 -10.06
C GLY A 138 2.83 1.41 -11.36
N MET A 139 1.69 0.71 -11.53
CA MET A 139 0.82 0.85 -12.70
C MET A 139 -0.60 1.22 -12.28
N VAL A 140 -1.15 2.28 -12.87
CA VAL A 140 -2.51 2.78 -12.60
C VAL A 140 -3.29 2.83 -13.90
N VAL A 141 -4.43 2.14 -13.95
CA VAL A 141 -5.34 2.11 -15.09
C VAL A 141 -6.64 2.78 -14.69
N LEU A 142 -6.94 3.92 -15.31
CA LEU A 142 -8.18 4.65 -15.12
C LEU A 142 -9.08 4.40 -16.32
N SER A 143 -9.93 3.38 -16.21
CA SER A 143 -10.92 3.08 -17.24
C SER A 143 -12.26 3.68 -16.88
N THR A 144 -12.45 4.95 -17.20
CA THR A 144 -13.64 5.71 -16.79
C THR A 144 -14.13 6.66 -17.89
N HIS A 145 -15.18 7.42 -17.61
CA HIS A 145 -15.56 8.56 -18.44
C HIS A 145 -14.72 9.80 -18.09
N GLY A 146 -14.36 10.56 -19.12
CA GLY A 146 -13.79 11.90 -18.99
C GLY A 146 -14.86 12.97 -19.11
N SER A 147 -14.64 14.14 -18.51
CA SER A 147 -15.55 15.28 -18.61
C SER A 147 -14.83 16.58 -18.94
N GLY A 148 -15.47 17.44 -19.74
CA GLY A 148 -14.97 18.78 -20.06
C GLY A 148 -13.67 18.78 -20.87
N GLY A 149 -13.43 17.75 -21.69
CA GLY A 149 -12.18 17.58 -22.45
C GLY A 149 -10.99 17.22 -21.56
N GLY A 150 -11.13 16.20 -20.71
CA GLY A 150 -10.06 15.75 -19.81
C GLY A 150 -9.90 16.55 -18.52
N ARG A 151 -10.77 17.53 -18.24
CA ARG A 151 -10.68 18.33 -17.01
C ARG A 151 -11.00 17.53 -15.75
N ALA A 152 -11.78 16.46 -15.90
CA ALA A 152 -12.15 15.59 -14.80
C ALA A 152 -12.29 14.13 -15.24
N LEU A 153 -12.08 13.23 -14.29
CA LEU A 153 -12.40 11.80 -14.39
C LEU A 153 -13.64 11.50 -13.53
N LEU A 154 -14.48 10.56 -13.95
CA LEU A 154 -15.70 10.18 -13.23
C LEU A 154 -15.47 9.00 -12.29
N THR A 155 -16.28 8.92 -11.23
CA THR A 155 -16.30 7.81 -10.26
C THR A 155 -17.57 6.97 -10.42
N GLY A 156 -17.58 5.80 -9.77
CA GLY A 156 -18.74 4.91 -9.69
C GLY A 156 -19.67 5.23 -8.52
N GLU A 157 -19.19 6.04 -7.57
CA GLU A 157 -19.94 6.50 -6.41
C GLU A 157 -21.10 7.43 -6.80
N ILE A 158 -22.29 7.07 -6.32
CA ILE A 158 -23.53 7.81 -6.55
C ILE A 158 -23.53 9.08 -5.69
N ALA A 159 -23.79 10.21 -6.33
CA ALA A 159 -23.91 11.51 -5.69
C ALA A 159 -25.34 11.70 -5.15
N ASP A 160 -25.64 11.04 -4.03
CA ASP A 160 -26.90 11.24 -3.30
C ASP A 160 -26.77 12.35 -2.27
N THR A 161 -27.50 13.45 -2.48
CA THR A 161 -27.45 14.64 -1.63
C THR A 161 -28.03 14.44 -0.23
N THR A 162 -28.68 13.30 0.01
CA THR A 162 -29.28 12.94 1.31
C THR A 162 -28.33 12.15 2.20
N LEU A 163 -27.21 11.63 1.67
CA LEU A 163 -26.25 10.82 2.43
C LEU A 163 -25.20 11.70 3.15
N ASP A 164 -24.68 11.20 4.27
CA ASP A 164 -23.63 11.88 5.05
C ASP A 164 -22.36 12.12 4.23
N ALA A 165 -22.00 11.18 3.34
CA ALA A 165 -20.87 11.33 2.43
C ALA A 165 -20.95 12.62 1.59
N TYR A 166 -22.16 13.02 1.17
CA TYR A 166 -22.35 14.28 0.45
C TYR A 166 -21.97 15.50 1.30
N GLN A 167 -22.26 15.50 2.61
CA GLN A 167 -21.88 16.60 3.49
C GLN A 167 -20.36 16.70 3.63
N THR A 168 -19.66 15.57 3.71
CA THR A 168 -18.18 15.51 3.70
C THR A 168 -17.60 16.07 2.40
N TYR A 169 -18.25 15.79 1.28
CA TYR A 169 -17.80 16.17 -0.06
C TYR A 169 -18.20 17.58 -0.49
N LYS A 170 -19.25 18.15 0.11
CA LYS A 170 -19.79 19.47 -0.23
C LYS A 170 -18.74 20.59 -0.23
N PRO A 171 -17.82 20.70 0.75
CA PRO A 171 -16.75 21.69 0.70
C PRO A 171 -15.82 21.55 -0.50
N LEU A 172 -15.56 20.32 -0.97
CA LEU A 172 -14.69 20.04 -2.11
C LEU A 172 -15.31 20.42 -3.46
N MET A 173 -16.62 20.63 -3.50
CA MET A 173 -17.37 21.05 -4.68
C MET A 173 -17.51 22.58 -4.79
N GLN A 174 -17.01 23.33 -3.81
CA GLN A 174 -17.17 24.78 -3.70
C GLN A 174 -15.84 25.52 -3.96
N GLY A 175 -15.93 26.83 -4.20
CA GLY A 175 -14.77 27.71 -4.40
C GLY A 175 -14.36 27.92 -5.86
N ALA A 176 -13.30 28.73 -6.06
CA ALA A 176 -12.81 29.10 -7.39
C ALA A 176 -12.02 27.98 -8.10
N SER A 177 -11.57 26.97 -7.35
CA SER A 177 -10.86 25.80 -7.85
C SER A 177 -11.41 24.54 -7.17
N PRO A 178 -12.62 24.10 -7.54
CA PRO A 178 -13.24 22.94 -6.92
C PRO A 178 -12.41 21.69 -7.19
N LYS A 179 -12.32 20.81 -6.20
CA LYS A 179 -11.63 19.51 -6.32
C LYS A 179 -12.56 18.44 -6.90
N MET A 180 -13.87 18.61 -6.72
CA MET A 180 -14.88 17.66 -7.17
C MET A 180 -16.09 18.37 -7.78
N GLY A 181 -16.89 17.62 -8.55
CA GLY A 181 -18.22 18.03 -8.95
C GLY A 181 -19.14 16.83 -9.14
N ILE A 182 -20.34 17.08 -9.66
CA ILE A 182 -21.34 16.04 -9.97
C ILE A 182 -21.58 16.02 -11.48
N SER A 183 -21.55 14.82 -12.06
CA SER A 183 -22.00 14.52 -13.41
C SER A 183 -23.38 13.88 -13.34
N LYS A 184 -24.36 14.45 -14.04
CA LYS A 184 -25.75 14.03 -13.92
C LYS A 184 -26.15 12.98 -14.96
N ASN A 185 -27.08 12.11 -14.58
CA ASN A 185 -27.78 11.20 -15.49
C ASN A 185 -26.84 10.30 -16.34
N ILE A 186 -25.76 9.84 -15.72
CA ILE A 186 -24.75 8.97 -16.32
C ILE A 186 -25.28 7.53 -16.33
N THR A 187 -25.10 6.82 -17.44
CA THR A 187 -25.42 5.39 -17.49
C THR A 187 -24.43 4.61 -16.63
N ILE A 188 -24.91 4.01 -15.54
CA ILE A 188 -24.07 3.27 -14.58
C ILE A 188 -24.09 1.76 -14.84
N SER A 189 -25.20 1.24 -15.39
CA SER A 189 -25.28 -0.15 -15.81
C SER A 189 -26.32 -0.35 -16.91
N LYS A 190 -26.18 -1.44 -17.67
CA LYS A 190 -27.15 -1.86 -18.67
C LYS A 190 -27.38 -3.37 -18.59
N GLN A 191 -28.63 -3.78 -18.40
CA GLN A 191 -29.03 -5.20 -18.38
C GLN A 191 -30.12 -5.42 -19.44
N GLY A 192 -29.74 -6.04 -20.56
CA GLY A 192 -30.62 -6.11 -21.73
C GLY A 192 -30.96 -4.71 -22.25
N ASP A 193 -32.26 -4.41 -22.34
CA ASP A 193 -32.76 -3.08 -22.74
C ASP A 193 -32.91 -2.10 -21.57
N VAL A 194 -32.75 -2.57 -20.33
CA VAL A 194 -32.86 -1.72 -19.14
C VAL A 194 -31.56 -0.94 -18.97
N VAL A 195 -31.68 0.39 -18.98
CA VAL A 195 -30.57 1.33 -18.77
C VAL A 195 -30.75 1.98 -17.41
N ASN A 196 -29.84 1.69 -16.48
CA ASN A 196 -29.82 2.36 -15.19
C ASN A 196 -28.94 3.61 -15.26
N ARG A 197 -29.43 4.72 -14.71
CA ARG A 197 -28.73 6.00 -14.72
C ARG A 197 -28.67 6.60 -13.32
N GLY A 198 -27.57 7.29 -13.02
CA GLY A 198 -27.36 7.96 -11.75
C GLY A 198 -26.56 9.24 -11.89
N ASP A 199 -26.67 10.10 -10.89
CA ASP A 199 -25.75 11.21 -10.69
C ASP A 199 -24.51 10.67 -9.97
N VAL A 200 -23.31 11.00 -10.45
CA VAL A 200 -22.04 10.47 -9.92
C VAL A 200 -21.04 11.59 -9.67
N TYR A 201 -20.10 11.35 -8.76
CA TYR A 201 -19.00 12.30 -8.55
C TYR A 201 -18.01 12.31 -9.72
N LYS A 202 -17.33 13.44 -9.88
CA LYS A 202 -16.18 13.61 -10.79
C LYS A 202 -15.08 14.37 -10.08
N LEU A 203 -13.83 14.01 -10.36
CA LEU A 203 -12.66 14.54 -9.69
C LEU A 203 -11.83 15.38 -10.66
N TYR A 204 -11.43 16.57 -10.20
CA TYR A 204 -10.60 17.51 -10.95
C TYR A 204 -9.12 17.36 -10.56
N ALA A 205 -8.24 17.97 -11.36
CA ALA A 205 -6.80 18.06 -11.11
C ALA A 205 -6.42 18.45 -9.67
N ALA A 206 -7.17 19.38 -9.06
CA ALA A 206 -6.93 19.83 -7.69
C ALA A 206 -7.14 18.73 -6.65
N TYR A 207 -8.04 17.77 -6.90
CA TYR A 207 -8.20 16.61 -6.01
C TYR A 207 -6.94 15.74 -6.04
N ILE A 208 -6.45 15.42 -7.24
CA ILE A 208 -5.24 14.62 -7.44
C ILE A 208 -4.02 15.31 -6.80
N SER A 209 -3.90 16.63 -7.01
CA SER A 209 -2.81 17.44 -6.46
C SER A 209 -2.82 17.55 -4.93
N ASP A 210 -3.93 17.24 -4.27
CA ASP A 210 -4.07 17.31 -2.82
C ASP A 210 -4.06 15.94 -2.14
N LEU A 211 -3.98 14.84 -2.90
CA LEU A 211 -3.77 13.51 -2.33
C LEU A 211 -2.47 13.47 -1.53
N ALA A 212 -2.50 12.78 -0.40
CA ALA A 212 -1.31 12.56 0.41
C ALA A 212 -0.31 11.65 -0.32
N GLY A 213 0.98 11.90 -0.09
CA GLY A 213 2.07 11.13 -0.71
C GLY A 213 2.35 11.50 -2.17
N THR A 214 3.18 10.65 -2.80
CA THR A 214 3.64 10.77 -4.19
C THR A 214 3.65 9.41 -4.85
N PHE A 215 3.43 9.37 -6.16
CA PHE A 215 3.47 8.14 -6.94
C PHE A 215 4.87 7.49 -6.91
N PRO A 216 4.98 6.17 -6.69
CA PRO A 216 6.25 5.45 -6.68
C PRO A 216 6.72 5.20 -8.13
N GLN A 217 7.18 6.24 -8.81
CA GLN A 217 7.62 6.16 -10.21
C GLN A 217 6.57 5.54 -11.15
N SER A 218 5.31 5.89 -10.94
CA SER A 218 4.19 5.18 -11.56
C SER A 218 4.01 5.52 -13.04
N VAL A 219 3.43 4.56 -13.76
CA VAL A 219 2.89 4.71 -15.11
C VAL A 219 1.37 4.80 -15.02
N ILE A 220 0.80 5.85 -15.59
CA ILE A 220 -0.65 6.11 -15.58
C ILE A 220 -1.20 5.85 -16.98
N LEU A 221 -2.12 4.89 -17.11
CA LEU A 221 -2.94 4.66 -18.29
C LEU A 221 -4.32 5.29 -18.10
N ALA A 222 -4.49 6.51 -18.62
CA ALA A 222 -5.74 7.27 -18.51
C ALA A 222 -6.69 6.98 -19.69
N ASN A 223 -7.36 5.82 -19.61
CA ASN A 223 -8.37 5.35 -20.56
C ASN A 223 -9.72 6.03 -20.38
N PHE A 224 -9.75 7.34 -20.67
CA PHE A 224 -10.98 8.12 -20.72
C PHE A 224 -10.91 9.25 -21.75
N CYS A 225 -12.08 9.68 -22.22
CA CYS A 225 -12.21 10.69 -23.28
C CYS A 225 -11.49 12.00 -22.95
N GLY A 226 -10.62 12.43 -23.87
CA GLY A 226 -9.88 13.69 -23.80
C GLY A 226 -8.85 13.73 -22.68
N SER A 227 -8.35 12.59 -22.17
CA SER A 227 -7.40 12.56 -21.05
C SER A 227 -6.09 13.32 -21.28
N ASP A 228 -5.72 13.61 -22.53
CA ASP A 228 -4.58 14.48 -22.90
C ASP A 228 -5.03 15.80 -23.57
N GLN A 229 -6.35 16.07 -23.63
CA GLN A 229 -6.87 17.27 -24.28
C GLN A 229 -6.63 18.53 -23.46
N THR A 230 -6.64 18.44 -22.11
CA THR A 230 -6.36 19.56 -21.23
C THR A 230 -5.22 19.25 -20.26
N PRO A 231 -4.20 20.13 -20.16
CA PRO A 231 -3.04 19.88 -19.30
C PRO A 231 -3.33 19.62 -17.81
N PRO A 232 -4.25 20.35 -17.13
CA PRO A 232 -4.30 20.33 -15.66
C PRO A 232 -4.41 18.95 -15.01
N LEU A 233 -5.17 18.02 -15.58
CA LEU A 233 -5.34 16.70 -14.98
C LEU A 233 -4.08 15.85 -15.16
N LYS A 234 -3.51 15.82 -16.37
CA LYS A 234 -2.23 15.18 -16.67
C LYS A 234 -1.10 15.75 -15.81
N ASP A 235 -1.00 17.07 -15.75
CA ASP A 235 0.01 17.79 -14.96
C ASP A 235 -0.12 17.49 -13.47
N ALA A 236 -1.34 17.26 -12.96
CA ALA A 236 -1.54 16.86 -11.57
C ALA A 236 -0.98 15.46 -11.27
N PHE A 237 -1.11 14.50 -12.19
CA PHE A 237 -0.49 13.17 -12.02
C PHE A 237 1.04 13.25 -12.07
N ILE A 238 1.60 13.95 -13.08
CA ILE A 238 3.04 14.13 -13.22
C ILE A 238 3.61 14.92 -12.02
N GLY A 239 2.94 16.00 -11.62
CA GLY A 239 3.31 16.81 -10.45
C GLY A 239 3.22 16.03 -9.12
N LYS A 240 2.44 14.95 -9.07
CA LYS A 240 2.38 14.00 -7.95
C LYS A 240 3.44 12.90 -7.99
N GLY A 241 4.34 12.94 -8.96
CA GLY A 241 5.47 12.00 -9.06
C GLY A 241 5.27 10.85 -10.03
N ALA A 242 4.15 10.80 -10.77
CA ALA A 242 4.01 9.84 -11.87
C ALA A 242 5.07 10.14 -12.93
N LYS A 243 5.69 9.10 -13.48
CA LYS A 243 6.77 9.24 -14.45
C LYS A 243 6.29 9.21 -15.88
N THR A 244 5.24 8.45 -16.16
CA THR A 244 4.63 8.37 -17.49
C THR A 244 3.13 8.54 -17.39
N TYR A 245 2.57 9.34 -18.29
CA TYR A 245 1.13 9.48 -18.46
C TYR A 245 0.74 9.17 -19.90
N PHE A 246 -0.16 8.22 -20.07
CA PHE A 246 -0.77 7.86 -21.34
C PHE A 246 -2.19 8.38 -21.41
N GLY A 247 -2.55 9.05 -22.51
CA GLY A 247 -3.87 9.64 -22.69
C GLY A 247 -4.31 9.87 -24.14
N TYR A 248 -5.45 10.51 -24.32
CA TYR A 248 -6.11 10.71 -25.62
C TYR A 248 -6.42 12.18 -25.88
N THR A 249 -6.21 12.64 -27.12
CA THR A 249 -6.43 14.05 -27.51
C THR A 249 -7.89 14.49 -27.48
N GLU A 250 -8.84 13.55 -27.49
CA GLU A 250 -10.28 13.80 -27.63
C GLU A 250 -11.09 12.54 -27.28
N THR A 251 -12.37 12.50 -27.65
CA THR A 251 -13.27 11.36 -27.38
C THR A 251 -12.78 10.09 -28.07
N VAL A 252 -12.65 9.01 -27.30
CA VAL A 252 -12.10 7.73 -27.74
C VAL A 252 -13.15 6.62 -27.66
N ASN A 253 -13.11 5.68 -28.59
CA ASN A 253 -13.93 4.48 -28.61
C ASN A 253 -13.38 3.42 -27.65
N GLY A 254 -14.26 2.79 -26.85
CA GLY A 254 -13.84 1.74 -25.91
C GLY A 254 -13.14 0.54 -26.56
N GLY A 255 -13.44 0.22 -27.83
CA GLY A 255 -12.72 -0.82 -28.55
C GLY A 255 -11.26 -0.46 -28.83
N PHE A 256 -10.98 0.83 -29.07
CA PHE A 256 -9.61 1.33 -29.20
C PHE A 256 -8.90 1.36 -27.85
N CYS A 257 -9.57 1.75 -26.76
CA CYS A 257 -9.02 1.68 -25.40
C CYS A 257 -8.59 0.25 -25.02
N VAL A 258 -9.39 -0.77 -25.36
CA VAL A 258 -9.01 -2.19 -25.18
C VAL A 258 -7.75 -2.55 -25.98
N ALA A 259 -7.66 -2.10 -27.23
CA ALA A 259 -6.47 -2.36 -28.05
C ALA A 259 -5.22 -1.69 -27.48
N VAL A 260 -5.34 -0.46 -26.99
CA VAL A 260 -4.26 0.28 -26.32
C VAL A 260 -3.85 -0.41 -25.03
N ALA A 261 -4.79 -0.78 -24.16
CA ALA A 261 -4.49 -1.46 -22.91
C ALA A 261 -3.73 -2.77 -23.15
N ARG A 262 -4.17 -3.56 -24.14
CA ARG A 262 -3.47 -4.79 -24.53
C ARG A 262 -2.04 -4.52 -24.99
N ASP A 263 -1.84 -3.49 -25.81
CA ASP A 263 -0.52 -3.12 -26.32
C ASP A 263 0.42 -2.63 -25.21
N VAL A 264 -0.06 -1.75 -24.33
CA VAL A 264 0.68 -1.26 -23.15
C VAL A 264 1.14 -2.42 -22.26
N PHE A 265 0.22 -3.30 -21.86
CA PHE A 265 0.57 -4.41 -20.96
C PHE A 265 1.40 -5.49 -21.65
N THR A 266 1.18 -5.75 -22.95
CA THR A 266 2.05 -6.65 -23.71
C THR A 266 3.46 -6.09 -23.79
N THR A 267 3.62 -4.82 -24.14
CA THR A 267 4.94 -4.17 -24.27
C THR A 267 5.68 -4.15 -22.94
N LEU A 268 5.05 -3.63 -21.88
CA LEU A 268 5.73 -3.40 -20.60
C LEU A 268 5.92 -4.69 -19.81
N ALA A 269 4.85 -5.45 -19.58
CA ALA A 269 4.89 -6.59 -18.67
C ALA A 269 5.40 -7.86 -19.36
N LYS A 270 4.94 -8.14 -20.58
CA LYS A 270 5.26 -9.39 -21.29
C LYS A 270 6.56 -9.29 -22.09
N ASP A 271 6.73 -8.24 -22.88
CA ASP A 271 7.88 -8.04 -23.75
C ASP A 271 9.06 -7.36 -23.03
N ARG A 272 8.84 -6.91 -21.78
CA ARG A 272 9.85 -6.27 -20.91
C ARG A 272 10.48 -5.01 -21.51
N LYS A 273 9.66 -4.24 -22.23
CA LYS A 273 10.07 -3.03 -22.95
C LYS A 273 9.73 -1.77 -22.18
N LYS A 274 10.23 -0.65 -22.70
CA LYS A 274 10.02 0.68 -22.15
C LYS A 274 8.69 1.29 -22.60
N THR A 275 8.22 2.32 -21.89
CA THR A 275 6.98 3.03 -22.20
C THR A 275 6.96 3.66 -23.59
N SER A 276 8.08 4.13 -24.13
CA SER A 276 8.16 4.70 -25.49
C SER A 276 8.00 3.65 -26.60
N GLU A 277 8.15 2.36 -26.28
CA GLU A 277 8.08 1.28 -27.25
C GLU A 277 6.65 0.74 -27.45
N VAL A 278 5.66 1.31 -26.75
CA VAL A 278 4.25 0.99 -26.94
C VAL A 278 3.84 1.37 -28.35
N SER A 279 3.49 0.37 -29.16
CA SER A 279 3.30 0.52 -30.61
C SER A 279 2.13 1.43 -30.99
N LYS A 280 1.14 1.59 -30.10
CA LYS A 280 -0.03 2.44 -30.28
C LYS A 280 0.23 3.92 -30.07
N ILE A 281 1.39 4.33 -29.55
CA ILE A 281 1.73 5.75 -29.38
C ILE A 281 1.63 6.46 -30.73
N ASN A 282 0.98 7.64 -30.73
CA ASN A 282 0.69 8.46 -31.91
C ASN A 282 -0.23 7.81 -32.96
N THR A 283 -0.85 6.67 -32.66
CA THR A 283 -1.91 6.09 -33.51
C THR A 283 -3.26 6.70 -33.14
N SER A 284 -4.13 6.86 -34.14
CA SER A 284 -5.48 7.39 -33.96
C SER A 284 -6.51 6.25 -33.89
N ASP A 285 -7.53 6.45 -33.07
CA ASP A 285 -8.77 5.68 -33.13
C ASP A 285 -9.30 5.73 -34.58
N PRO A 286 -9.60 4.58 -35.21
CA PRO A 286 -10.16 4.57 -36.56
C PRO A 286 -11.58 5.16 -36.66
N GLN A 287 -12.23 5.46 -35.53
CA GLN A 287 -13.56 6.06 -35.48
C GLN A 287 -13.50 7.53 -35.07
N ALA A 288 -14.28 8.36 -35.77
CA ALA A 288 -14.43 9.78 -35.46
C ALA A 288 -14.83 9.98 -33.97
N PRO A 289 -14.22 10.94 -33.25
CA PRO A 289 -13.38 12.03 -33.78
C PRO A 289 -11.91 11.68 -34.06
N ASN A 290 -11.51 10.39 -34.00
CA ASN A 290 -10.16 9.90 -34.26
C ASN A 290 -9.14 10.31 -33.19
N ALA A 291 -9.50 10.10 -31.93
CA ALA A 291 -8.62 10.41 -30.82
C ALA A 291 -7.24 9.75 -30.96
N THR A 292 -6.19 10.54 -30.78
CA THR A 292 -4.83 10.06 -30.89
C THR A 292 -4.29 9.70 -29.52
N PHE A 293 -3.69 8.52 -29.40
CA PHE A 293 -3.04 8.07 -28.17
C PHE A 293 -1.68 8.76 -28.00
N LYS A 294 -1.45 9.35 -26.84
CA LYS A 294 -0.27 10.17 -26.53
C LYS A 294 0.40 9.71 -25.24
N ILE A 295 1.68 10.04 -25.14
CA ILE A 295 2.53 9.82 -23.97
C ILE A 295 3.09 11.17 -23.53
N GLU A 296 3.15 11.38 -22.22
CA GLU A 296 3.82 12.51 -21.56
C GLU A 296 4.72 11.98 -20.43
N GLY A 297 5.79 12.72 -20.12
CA GLY A 297 6.78 12.33 -19.13
C GLY A 297 7.87 11.42 -19.73
N SER A 298 8.38 10.50 -18.92
CA SER A 298 9.43 9.57 -19.31
C SER A 298 8.91 8.51 -20.29
N GLY A 299 9.66 8.30 -21.37
CA GLY A 299 9.51 7.18 -22.29
C GLY A 299 10.34 5.95 -21.91
N ASP A 300 11.16 6.04 -20.86
CA ASP A 300 12.13 5.00 -20.52
C ASP A 300 11.66 4.04 -19.42
N MET A 301 10.44 4.24 -18.89
CA MET A 301 9.95 3.46 -17.76
C MET A 301 9.75 1.99 -18.12
N HIS A 302 10.22 1.07 -17.28
CA HIS A 302 10.07 -0.38 -17.46
C HIS A 302 10.03 -1.12 -16.10
N TYR A 303 9.52 -2.35 -16.07
CA TYR A 303 9.52 -3.16 -14.85
C TYR A 303 10.91 -3.73 -14.54
N ALA A 304 11.28 -3.76 -13.26
CA ALA A 304 12.46 -4.49 -12.80
C ALA A 304 12.26 -6.00 -12.96
N PHE A 305 13.30 -6.69 -13.42
CA PHE A 305 13.35 -8.16 -13.46
C PHE A 305 14.53 -8.74 -12.68
N GLU A 306 15.39 -7.90 -12.13
CA GLU A 306 16.35 -8.22 -11.08
C GLU A 306 15.82 -7.81 -9.69
N LEU A 307 16.47 -8.30 -8.64
CA LEU A 307 16.26 -7.77 -7.29
C LEU A 307 16.84 -6.34 -7.24
N VAL A 308 16.03 -5.38 -6.78
CA VAL A 308 16.42 -3.97 -6.64
C VAL A 308 16.10 -3.45 -5.25
N ASN A 309 16.87 -2.46 -4.79
CA ASN A 309 16.62 -1.73 -3.54
C ASN A 309 16.50 -2.66 -2.32
N GLY A 310 17.40 -3.63 -2.22
CA GLY A 310 17.45 -4.58 -1.10
C GLY A 310 17.91 -3.96 0.22
N ASN A 311 18.51 -2.76 0.16
CA ASN A 311 18.94 -1.93 1.28
C ASN A 311 17.92 -0.83 1.65
N PHE A 312 16.75 -0.78 0.98
CA PHE A 312 15.66 0.16 1.27
C PHE A 312 15.99 1.66 1.18
N GLU A 313 17.14 2.04 0.60
CA GLU A 313 17.59 3.42 0.48
C GLU A 313 16.69 4.29 -0.41
N LYS A 314 15.84 3.64 -1.22
CA LYS A 314 14.82 4.27 -2.08
C LYS A 314 13.40 4.05 -1.56
N GLY A 315 13.24 3.80 -0.26
CA GLY A 315 11.95 3.49 0.34
C GLY A 315 11.43 2.14 -0.14
N MET A 316 10.13 2.04 -0.43
CA MET A 316 9.50 0.80 -0.88
C MET A 316 9.57 0.57 -2.41
N LEU A 317 10.45 1.26 -3.13
CA LEU A 317 10.60 1.04 -4.57
C LEU A 317 11.12 -0.38 -4.86
N GLY A 318 10.54 -1.05 -5.86
CA GLY A 318 10.77 -2.45 -6.19
C GLY A 318 9.95 -3.44 -5.37
N TRP A 319 9.48 -3.05 -4.19
CA TRP A 319 8.84 -3.94 -3.22
C TRP A 319 7.32 -3.83 -3.20
N THR A 320 6.66 -4.97 -3.07
CA THR A 320 5.23 -5.09 -2.76
C THR A 320 5.06 -5.31 -1.28
N LYS A 321 3.99 -4.75 -0.68
CA LYS A 321 3.68 -4.96 0.74
C LYS A 321 2.26 -5.48 0.99
N ALA A 322 2.09 -6.12 2.15
CA ALA A 322 0.81 -6.40 2.79
C ALA A 322 0.95 -6.21 4.32
N GLY A 323 -0.14 -5.86 5.00
CA GLY A 323 -0.12 -5.51 6.43
C GLY A 323 0.89 -4.43 6.79
N ASP A 324 1.52 -4.55 7.96
CA ASP A 324 2.58 -3.63 8.38
C ASP A 324 3.94 -3.93 7.74
N GLY A 325 4.12 -3.56 6.48
CA GLY A 325 5.42 -3.46 5.81
C GLY A 325 5.79 -2.00 5.51
N ARG A 326 6.96 -1.54 5.98
CA ARG A 326 7.40 -0.14 5.85
C ARG A 326 8.91 -0.02 5.67
N VAL A 327 9.35 1.19 5.35
CA VAL A 327 10.76 1.62 5.45
C VAL A 327 10.88 2.70 6.50
N ILE A 328 11.84 2.52 7.39
CA ILE A 328 12.14 3.43 8.50
C ILE A 328 13.62 3.76 8.52
N SER A 329 13.98 4.92 9.06
CA SER A 329 15.38 5.32 9.23
C SER A 329 15.95 4.98 10.62
N GLN A 330 15.08 4.58 11.54
CA GLN A 330 15.42 4.30 12.94
C GLN A 330 14.23 3.64 13.65
N LEU A 331 14.47 2.75 14.61
CA LEU A 331 13.47 2.25 15.57
C LEU A 331 13.92 2.56 17.00
N GLY A 332 13.31 3.54 17.66
CA GLY A 332 13.80 4.02 18.97
C GLY A 332 15.20 4.63 18.83
N SER A 333 16.17 4.09 19.57
CA SER A 333 17.60 4.41 19.43
C SER A 333 18.35 3.49 18.47
N LEU A 334 17.70 2.46 17.90
CA LEU A 334 18.33 1.50 17.00
C LEU A 334 18.49 2.09 15.60
N ASP A 335 19.74 2.19 15.17
CA ASP A 335 20.14 2.60 13.82
C ASP A 335 20.04 1.44 12.82
N THR A 336 20.15 1.78 11.53
CA THR A 336 20.09 0.82 10.42
C THR A 336 21.34 -0.08 10.38
N GLY A 337 21.21 -1.27 9.78
CA GLY A 337 22.35 -2.19 9.60
C GLY A 337 23.37 -1.59 8.64
N GLU A 338 22.87 -0.99 7.56
CA GLU A 338 23.63 -0.22 6.58
C GLU A 338 22.90 1.10 6.23
N GLY A 339 23.59 2.04 5.55
CA GLY A 339 22.91 3.17 4.92
C GLY A 339 22.25 4.18 5.88
N LEU A 340 21.05 4.61 5.54
CA LEU A 340 20.16 5.51 6.30
C LEU A 340 18.76 4.91 6.51
N TYR A 341 18.39 3.85 5.78
CA TYR A 341 17.08 3.24 5.87
C TYR A 341 17.15 1.72 5.97
N MET A 342 16.12 1.13 6.56
CA MET A 342 15.92 -0.31 6.66
C MET A 342 14.44 -0.64 6.46
N GLY A 343 14.16 -1.88 6.06
CA GLY A 343 12.82 -2.44 6.06
C GLY A 343 12.36 -2.77 7.48
N ILE A 344 11.05 -2.70 7.71
CA ILE A 344 10.40 -3.24 8.89
C ILE A 344 9.13 -3.98 8.49
N ILE A 345 8.97 -5.19 9.02
CA ILE A 345 7.70 -5.94 9.04
C ILE A 345 7.31 -6.21 10.49
N SER A 346 6.02 -6.16 10.82
CA SER A 346 5.58 -6.35 12.21
C SER A 346 4.20 -6.99 12.34
N THR A 347 3.81 -7.35 13.56
CA THR A 347 2.45 -7.81 13.91
C THR A 347 1.47 -6.65 14.16
N GLY A 348 1.88 -5.43 13.82
CA GLY A 348 0.98 -4.30 13.66
C GLY A 348 1.42 -3.01 14.33
N LEU A 349 2.33 -3.05 15.33
CA LEU A 349 2.93 -1.91 16.06
C LEU A 349 1.98 -0.69 16.24
N GLY A 350 0.71 -0.97 16.53
CA GLY A 350 -0.39 -0.02 16.62
C GLY A 350 -0.66 0.87 15.40
N TYR A 351 -0.14 0.54 14.21
CA TYR A 351 -0.54 1.10 12.91
C TYR A 351 -1.69 0.33 12.26
N THR A 352 -1.69 -0.99 12.42
CA THR A 352 -2.68 -1.91 11.88
C THR A 352 -2.76 -3.13 12.80
N THR A 353 -3.78 -3.96 12.64
CA THR A 353 -3.87 -5.29 13.27
C THR A 353 -3.46 -6.40 12.30
N GLU A 354 -3.04 -6.04 11.08
CA GLU A 354 -2.59 -6.98 10.07
C GLU A 354 -1.09 -7.23 10.15
N THR A 355 -0.69 -8.50 10.10
CA THR A 355 0.72 -8.90 10.09
C THR A 355 1.42 -8.51 8.78
N GLY A 356 2.66 -8.06 8.91
CA GLY A 356 3.45 -7.47 7.86
C GLY A 356 4.14 -8.47 6.95
N SER A 357 4.15 -8.17 5.66
CA SER A 357 5.05 -8.81 4.70
C SER A 357 5.50 -7.85 3.61
N ILE A 358 6.70 -8.10 3.09
CA ILE A 358 7.20 -7.49 1.86
C ILE A 358 7.65 -8.57 0.89
N SER A 359 7.47 -8.33 -0.40
CA SER A 359 7.86 -9.27 -1.44
C SER A 359 8.40 -8.60 -2.70
N GLN A 360 9.25 -9.32 -3.41
CA GLN A 360 9.79 -8.90 -4.70
C GLN A 360 9.99 -10.12 -5.62
N THR A 361 9.63 -9.96 -6.89
CA THR A 361 9.74 -11.01 -7.90
C THR A 361 10.80 -10.67 -8.93
N PHE A 362 11.75 -11.57 -9.13
CA PHE A 362 12.89 -11.36 -10.01
C PHE A 362 13.38 -12.67 -10.65
N THR A 363 14.24 -12.55 -11.67
CA THR A 363 14.96 -13.67 -12.26
C THR A 363 16.32 -13.78 -11.59
N VAL A 364 16.65 -14.95 -11.02
CA VAL A 364 17.97 -15.17 -10.42
C VAL A 364 19.03 -15.18 -11.53
N PRO A 365 20.08 -14.33 -11.46
CA PRO A 365 21.16 -14.32 -12.45
C PRO A 365 21.85 -15.67 -12.60
N ASN A 366 22.31 -16.00 -13.80
CA ASN A 366 22.97 -17.29 -14.07
C ASN A 366 24.26 -17.52 -13.23
N ASN A 367 24.91 -16.43 -12.81
CA ASN A 367 26.13 -16.46 -12.02
C ASN A 367 25.89 -16.40 -10.51
N ALA A 368 24.64 -16.22 -10.06
CA ALA A 368 24.32 -16.10 -8.65
C ALA A 368 24.34 -17.45 -7.93
N ASN A 369 24.88 -17.46 -6.72
CA ASN A 369 25.05 -18.60 -5.85
C ASN A 369 24.27 -18.40 -4.55
N THR A 370 24.21 -17.17 -4.02
CA THR A 370 23.61 -16.91 -2.72
C THR A 370 22.55 -15.80 -2.75
N LEU A 371 21.56 -15.95 -1.86
CA LEU A 371 20.71 -14.88 -1.37
C LEU A 371 21.20 -14.55 0.03
N ASP A 372 21.67 -13.33 0.22
CA ASP A 372 22.13 -12.81 1.50
C ASP A 372 21.08 -11.82 2.04
N LEU A 373 20.89 -11.79 3.36
CA LEU A 373 20.15 -10.71 4.03
C LEU A 373 20.66 -10.47 5.44
N GLU A 374 20.38 -9.27 5.96
CA GLU A 374 20.48 -8.94 7.37
C GLU A 374 19.10 -8.76 7.99
N TRP A 375 18.93 -9.26 9.22
CA TRP A 375 17.69 -9.13 9.98
C TRP A 375 17.93 -8.93 11.47
N ASN A 376 17.00 -8.28 12.16
CA ASN A 376 17.00 -8.15 13.62
C ASN A 376 15.56 -8.36 14.13
N PHE A 377 15.37 -9.33 15.02
CA PHE A 377 14.06 -9.71 15.55
C PHE A 377 13.87 -9.11 16.93
N LEU A 378 12.79 -8.35 17.11
CA LEU A 378 12.40 -7.69 18.36
C LEU A 378 11.04 -8.20 18.79
N SER A 379 10.88 -8.59 20.04
CA SER A 379 9.59 -9.04 20.56
C SER A 379 9.43 -8.76 22.05
N GLU A 380 8.19 -8.50 22.46
CA GLU A 380 7.76 -8.46 23.87
C GLU A 380 7.57 -9.86 24.46
N GLU A 381 7.56 -10.89 23.63
CA GLU A 381 7.33 -12.27 24.07
C GLU A 381 8.57 -12.90 24.72
N PHE A 382 9.75 -12.35 24.45
CA PHE A 382 10.99 -12.84 25.05
C PHE A 382 10.99 -12.67 26.58
N CYS A 383 11.58 -13.65 27.26
CA CYS A 383 11.64 -13.78 28.73
C CYS A 383 10.30 -14.10 29.42
N GLU A 384 9.16 -13.64 28.92
CA GLU A 384 7.85 -13.89 29.54
C GLU A 384 7.10 -15.09 28.93
N TYR A 385 7.20 -15.30 27.62
CA TYR A 385 6.33 -16.22 26.86
C TYR A 385 7.06 -17.34 26.11
N ILE A 386 8.35 -17.52 26.40
CA ILE A 386 9.14 -18.66 25.89
C ILE A 386 8.56 -19.97 26.45
N GLY A 387 8.28 -20.93 25.56
CA GLY A 387 7.65 -22.21 25.87
C GLY A 387 6.13 -22.14 26.03
N SER A 388 5.50 -21.03 25.64
CA SER A 388 4.05 -20.80 25.73
C SER A 388 3.34 -21.00 24.38
N SER A 389 2.03 -20.69 24.33
CA SER A 389 1.26 -20.71 23.08
C SER A 389 1.51 -19.51 22.17
N TYR A 390 2.16 -18.46 22.67
CA TYR A 390 2.49 -17.26 21.91
C TYR A 390 3.86 -17.44 21.27
N GLN A 391 3.89 -17.45 19.95
CA GLN A 391 5.02 -17.92 19.13
C GLN A 391 5.12 -17.11 17.84
N ASP A 392 5.26 -15.81 17.96
CA ASP A 392 5.48 -14.97 16.79
C ASP A 392 6.71 -15.46 16.03
N TRP A 393 6.64 -15.30 14.71
CA TRP A 393 7.68 -15.83 13.84
C TRP A 393 8.01 -14.94 12.67
N PHE A 394 9.21 -15.17 12.15
CA PHE A 394 9.77 -14.59 10.95
C PHE A 394 10.14 -15.69 9.95
N GLU A 395 9.71 -15.52 8.70
CA GLU A 395 10.11 -16.40 7.60
C GLU A 395 10.70 -15.66 6.41
N VAL A 396 11.71 -16.30 5.82
CA VAL A 396 12.25 -15.97 4.50
C VAL A 396 11.82 -17.07 3.54
N VAL A 397 11.01 -16.71 2.55
CA VAL A 397 10.37 -17.66 1.65
C VAL A 397 10.74 -17.34 0.22
N LEU A 398 11.14 -18.38 -0.52
CA LEU A 398 11.39 -18.31 -1.96
C LEU A 398 10.36 -19.17 -2.68
N LYS A 399 9.61 -18.57 -3.61
CA LYS A 399 8.61 -19.29 -4.40
C LYS A 399 8.99 -19.27 -5.87
N SER A 400 8.90 -20.42 -6.54
CA SER A 400 9.04 -20.53 -7.99
C SER A 400 8.02 -21.52 -8.58
N GLU A 401 7.78 -21.46 -9.88
CA GLU A 401 6.95 -22.48 -10.55
C GLU A 401 7.60 -23.87 -10.51
N ASP A 402 8.94 -23.92 -10.61
CA ASP A 402 9.68 -25.19 -10.71
C ASP A 402 9.75 -25.94 -9.36
N PHE A 403 9.87 -25.21 -8.25
CA PHE A 403 10.12 -25.79 -6.93
C PHE A 403 8.96 -25.60 -5.94
N GLY A 404 7.94 -24.81 -6.28
CA GLY A 404 6.89 -24.42 -5.35
C GLY A 404 7.40 -23.39 -4.33
N GLU A 405 6.82 -23.42 -3.13
CA GLU A 405 7.22 -22.58 -2.00
C GLU A 405 8.30 -23.31 -1.17
N GLU A 406 9.46 -22.69 -0.99
CA GLU A 406 10.54 -23.13 -0.12
C GLU A 406 10.75 -22.11 1.00
N ILE A 407 10.71 -22.58 2.25
CA ILE A 407 11.03 -21.76 3.42
C ILE A 407 12.53 -21.88 3.66
N LEU A 408 13.28 -20.82 3.35
CA LEU A 408 14.73 -20.76 3.53
C LEU A 408 15.11 -20.54 5.00
N LEU A 409 14.28 -19.78 5.71
CA LEU A 409 14.42 -19.46 7.12
C LEU A 409 13.05 -19.48 7.78
N SER A 410 12.95 -20.09 8.96
CA SER A 410 11.85 -19.93 9.89
C SER A 410 12.43 -19.77 11.29
N ARG A 411 12.03 -18.71 11.98
CA ARG A 411 12.44 -18.40 13.36
C ARG A 411 11.21 -18.01 14.16
N SER A 412 10.87 -18.80 15.17
CA SER A 412 9.89 -18.43 16.19
C SER A 412 10.59 -17.89 17.43
N VAL A 413 9.83 -17.29 18.34
CA VAL A 413 10.31 -16.90 19.68
C VAL A 413 11.04 -18.04 20.38
N ASP A 414 10.48 -19.24 20.45
CA ASP A 414 11.16 -20.38 21.10
C ASP A 414 12.43 -20.80 20.37
N GLY A 415 12.41 -20.76 19.04
CA GLY A 415 13.59 -21.10 18.23
C GLY A 415 14.75 -20.15 18.51
N ILE A 416 14.47 -18.84 18.53
CA ILE A 416 15.45 -17.80 18.86
C ILE A 416 15.88 -17.93 20.31
N ALA A 417 14.95 -18.11 21.25
CA ALA A 417 15.28 -18.24 22.66
C ALA A 417 16.25 -19.39 22.93
N ALA A 418 16.03 -20.55 22.31
CA ALA A 418 16.93 -21.69 22.43
C ALA A 418 18.35 -21.39 21.89
N GLU A 419 18.46 -20.68 20.77
CA GLU A 419 19.73 -20.30 20.14
C GLU A 419 20.51 -19.28 20.99
N PHE A 420 19.80 -18.33 21.61
CA PHE A 420 20.40 -17.27 22.43
C PHE A 420 20.51 -17.65 23.92
N GLY A 421 20.14 -18.88 24.30
CA GLY A 421 20.16 -19.35 25.68
C GLY A 421 19.20 -18.60 26.61
N ALA A 422 18.12 -18.06 26.05
CA ALA A 422 17.04 -17.44 26.79
C ALA A 422 16.04 -18.50 27.30
N SER A 423 15.37 -18.23 28.40
CA SER A 423 14.34 -19.10 28.97
C SER A 423 13.18 -18.29 29.53
N GLY A 424 11.98 -18.86 29.48
CA GLY A 424 10.81 -18.29 30.13
C GLY A 424 10.89 -18.34 31.65
N PRO A 425 9.85 -17.86 32.35
CA PRO A 425 9.80 -17.85 33.80
C PRO A 425 9.87 -19.25 34.41
N THR A 426 10.63 -19.39 35.49
CA THR A 426 10.77 -20.61 36.30
C THR A 426 10.60 -20.28 37.78
N GLU A 427 10.48 -21.29 38.65
CA GLU A 427 10.45 -21.06 40.09
C GLU A 427 11.71 -20.33 40.60
N ASP A 428 12.88 -20.65 40.04
CA ASP A 428 14.16 -20.06 40.44
C ASP A 428 14.42 -18.69 39.77
N ASN A 429 13.77 -18.44 38.63
CA ASN A 429 13.82 -17.15 37.95
C ASN A 429 12.43 -16.75 37.41
N PRO A 430 11.62 -16.02 38.20
CA PRO A 430 10.25 -15.69 37.85
C PRO A 430 10.12 -14.64 36.74
N GLU A 431 11.21 -14.00 36.33
CA GLU A 431 11.23 -13.02 35.22
C GLU A 431 11.77 -13.62 33.91
N GLY A 432 12.21 -14.89 33.95
CA GLY A 432 12.90 -15.52 32.82
C GLY A 432 14.35 -15.05 32.66
N LEU A 433 15.10 -15.75 31.81
CA LEU A 433 16.48 -15.39 31.47
C LEU A 433 16.53 -14.89 30.04
N PRO A 434 17.11 -13.71 29.76
CA PRO A 434 17.28 -13.23 28.40
C PRO A 434 18.39 -13.93 27.63
N GLY A 435 19.25 -14.70 28.30
CA GLY A 435 20.44 -15.29 27.67
C GLY A 435 21.35 -14.19 27.10
N SER A 436 21.70 -14.29 25.82
CA SER A 436 22.44 -13.27 25.07
C SER A 436 21.55 -12.28 24.31
N LEU A 437 20.23 -12.31 24.49
CA LEU A 437 19.34 -11.30 23.92
C LEU A 437 19.59 -9.94 24.58
N THR A 438 19.44 -8.86 23.80
CA THR A 438 19.64 -7.50 24.29
C THR A 438 18.30 -6.87 24.63
N GLY A 439 18.10 -6.49 25.90
CA GLY A 439 16.95 -5.68 26.30
C GLY A 439 17.08 -4.25 25.76
N VAL A 440 16.04 -3.76 25.09
CA VAL A 440 16.04 -2.44 24.42
C VAL A 440 15.00 -1.47 24.99
N SER A 441 14.17 -1.91 25.92
CA SER A 441 13.33 -1.00 26.71
C SER A 441 14.17 -0.22 27.74
N PRO A 442 13.84 1.05 28.02
CA PRO A 442 12.64 1.79 27.60
C PRO A 442 12.76 2.52 26.24
N ASP A 443 13.91 2.42 25.55
CA ASP A 443 14.11 3.14 24.27
C ASP A 443 13.22 2.61 23.14
N VAL A 444 12.97 1.30 23.15
CA VAL A 444 11.98 0.61 22.30
C VAL A 444 10.94 -0.03 23.19
N VAL A 445 9.67 0.31 22.93
CA VAL A 445 8.50 -0.18 23.65
C VAL A 445 7.35 -0.43 22.69
N PHE A 446 6.64 -1.54 22.83
CA PHE A 446 5.43 -1.84 22.03
C PHE A 446 4.17 -1.78 22.92
N ASP A 447 3.38 -2.85 23.04
CA ASP A 447 2.01 -2.80 23.59
C ASP A 447 1.95 -3.09 25.11
N GLN A 448 2.84 -3.91 25.67
CA GLN A 448 2.68 -4.51 27.02
C GLN A 448 3.92 -4.51 27.92
N GLY A 449 5.09 -4.85 27.38
CA GLY A 449 6.18 -5.46 28.12
C GLY A 449 7.58 -4.97 27.74
N GLY A 450 8.58 -5.62 28.31
CA GLY A 450 9.98 -5.37 27.96
C GLY A 450 10.29 -5.95 26.59
N VAL A 451 10.87 -5.15 25.71
CA VAL A 451 11.27 -5.61 24.37
C VAL A 451 12.72 -6.09 24.43
N PHE A 452 12.95 -7.29 23.93
CA PHE A 452 14.28 -7.84 23.70
C PHE A 452 14.53 -8.04 22.21
N MET A 453 15.80 -8.02 21.81
CA MET A 453 16.21 -8.21 20.43
C MET A 453 17.38 -9.18 20.27
N THR A 454 17.49 -9.76 19.06
CA THR A 454 18.64 -10.58 18.64
C THR A 454 19.89 -9.76 18.33
N GLY A 455 19.71 -8.47 18.00
CA GLY A 455 20.71 -7.71 17.24
C GLY A 455 20.72 -8.16 15.77
N TRP A 456 21.49 -7.45 14.93
CA TRP A 456 21.62 -7.78 13.51
C TRP A 456 22.27 -9.16 13.31
N GLN A 457 21.57 -10.02 12.60
CA GLN A 457 21.99 -11.35 12.16
C GLN A 457 22.16 -11.33 10.64
N SER A 458 23.18 -12.03 10.14
CA SER A 458 23.42 -12.17 8.70
C SER A 458 23.17 -13.62 8.28
N GLU A 459 22.36 -13.82 7.25
CA GLU A 459 22.06 -15.14 6.69
C GLU A 459 22.45 -15.19 5.21
N SER A 460 22.89 -16.36 4.74
CA SER A 460 23.25 -16.60 3.34
C SER A 460 22.73 -17.96 2.90
N PHE A 461 21.78 -17.98 1.97
CA PHE A 461 21.18 -19.20 1.45
C PHE A 461 21.72 -19.54 0.07
N SER A 462 22.01 -20.82 -0.17
CA SER A 462 22.33 -21.27 -1.52
C SER A 462 21.09 -21.24 -2.42
N ILE A 463 21.12 -20.41 -3.46
CA ILE A 463 20.08 -20.31 -4.48
C ILE A 463 20.53 -20.83 -5.85
N SER A 464 21.62 -21.60 -5.89
CA SER A 464 22.23 -22.07 -7.15
C SER A 464 21.27 -22.91 -8.01
N SER A 465 20.30 -23.61 -7.41
CA SER A 465 19.23 -24.33 -8.11
C SER A 465 18.24 -23.42 -8.84
N TYR A 466 18.15 -22.16 -8.43
CA TYR A 466 17.21 -21.16 -8.95
C TYR A 466 17.78 -20.32 -10.10
N ARG A 467 19.03 -20.52 -10.52
CA ARG A 467 19.66 -19.76 -11.62
C ARG A 467 18.81 -19.77 -12.89
N ASN A 468 18.61 -18.58 -13.46
CA ASN A 468 17.73 -18.29 -14.61
C ASN A 468 16.25 -18.63 -14.37
N LYS A 469 15.85 -18.93 -13.13
CA LYS A 469 14.45 -19.13 -12.76
C LYS A 469 13.88 -17.84 -12.22
N CYS A 470 12.58 -17.66 -12.44
CA CYS A 470 11.85 -16.60 -11.77
C CYS A 470 11.48 -17.04 -10.36
N VAL A 471 11.71 -16.16 -9.40
CA VAL A 471 11.41 -16.39 -8.00
C VAL A 471 10.68 -15.18 -7.42
N THR A 472 9.77 -15.43 -6.48
CA THR A 472 9.25 -14.41 -5.56
C THR A 472 9.90 -14.64 -4.21
N LEU A 473 10.69 -13.67 -3.76
CA LEU A 473 11.15 -13.57 -2.37
C LEU A 473 10.05 -12.92 -1.54
N THR A 474 9.67 -13.56 -0.44
CA THR A 474 8.73 -13.01 0.55
C THR A 474 9.37 -13.04 1.93
N LEU A 475 9.40 -11.90 2.59
CA LEU A 475 9.80 -11.73 3.99
C LEU A 475 8.52 -11.42 4.76
N ARG A 476 8.13 -12.33 5.67
CA ARG A 476 6.84 -12.24 6.35
C ARG A 476 6.97 -12.55 7.84
N SER A 477 6.16 -11.85 8.63
CA SER A 477 5.98 -12.11 10.05
C SER A 477 4.56 -12.59 10.32
N SER A 478 4.36 -13.25 11.46
CA SER A 478 3.02 -13.53 11.97
C SER A 478 2.97 -13.37 13.47
N ASP A 479 1.79 -12.95 13.90
CA ASP A 479 1.33 -13.02 15.27
C ASP A 479 0.76 -14.43 15.50
N VAL A 480 1.19 -15.12 16.55
CA VAL A 480 0.64 -16.43 16.90
C VAL A 480 0.05 -16.38 18.29
N GLY A 481 -1.27 -16.53 18.35
CA GLY A 481 -1.98 -16.81 19.59
C GLY A 481 -2.44 -15.58 20.35
N ASP A 482 -1.97 -14.38 20.00
CA ASP A 482 -2.54 -13.15 20.55
C ASP A 482 -2.65 -12.00 19.53
N SER A 483 -2.80 -10.78 20.03
CA SER A 483 -2.92 -9.53 19.26
C SER A 483 -2.46 -8.34 20.10
N ILE A 484 -1.70 -8.63 21.16
CA ILE A 484 -1.39 -7.73 22.26
C ILE A 484 0.10 -7.72 22.61
N TYR A 485 0.87 -8.75 22.26
CA TYR A 485 2.33 -8.77 22.34
C TYR A 485 2.87 -8.61 20.93
N ASP A 486 3.56 -7.50 20.71
CA ASP A 486 4.02 -7.18 19.36
C ASP A 486 5.42 -7.73 19.07
N THR A 487 5.62 -8.06 17.80
CA THR A 487 6.89 -8.48 17.24
C THR A 487 7.21 -7.63 16.01
N ALA A 488 8.47 -7.21 15.89
CA ALA A 488 8.99 -6.43 14.78
C ALA A 488 10.29 -7.03 14.25
N ILE A 489 10.40 -7.11 12.93
CA ILE A 489 11.58 -7.60 12.23
C ILE A 489 12.12 -6.45 11.41
N LEU A 490 13.35 -6.04 11.71
CA LEU A 490 14.12 -5.12 10.89
C LEU A 490 14.85 -5.91 9.80
N LEU A 491 14.94 -5.35 8.59
CA LEU A 491 15.46 -6.00 7.40
C LEU A 491 16.41 -5.06 6.66
N ASP A 492 17.57 -5.55 6.24
CA ASP A 492 18.56 -4.77 5.48
C ASP A 492 19.45 -5.67 4.60
N ASP A 493 20.27 -5.05 3.74
CA ASP A 493 21.27 -5.68 2.85
C ASP A 493 20.80 -6.97 2.15
N ILE A 494 19.61 -6.94 1.55
CA ILE A 494 19.08 -8.09 0.80
C ILE A 494 19.75 -8.12 -0.58
N ALA A 495 20.57 -9.13 -0.85
CA ALA A 495 21.40 -9.17 -2.04
C ALA A 495 21.45 -10.55 -2.71
N ILE A 496 21.61 -10.55 -4.03
CA ILE A 496 21.83 -11.76 -4.84
C ILE A 496 23.27 -11.72 -5.36
N LYS A 497 24.10 -12.72 -4.99
CA LYS A 497 25.56 -12.73 -5.27
C LYS A 497 26.00 -13.92 -6.10
#